data_AF-A0A1X0NR64-F1
#
_entry.id   AF-A0A1X0NR64-F1
#
_cell.length_a   1.000
_cell.length_b   1.000
_cell.length_c   1.000
_cell.angle_alpha   90.00
_cell.angle_beta   90.00
_cell.angle_gamma   90.00
#
_symmetry.space_group_name_H-M   'P 1'
#
loop_
_entity.id
_entity.type
_entity.pdbx_description
1 polymer ?
#
loop_
_entity_poly.entity_id
_entity_poly.type
_entity_poly.pdbx_seq_one_letter_code
_entity_poly.pdbx_strand_id
1 'polypeptide(L)'
;MLFGSEPPLCLRRVGHRGLRRHEADVLQHPPGYLHPLSLLPPTNTNTPPGSVPPPYALYAASPLCISEAHRLHPTLTTAAELQHARQVEAQQRQRWTQARRHRHKDRVAQLEKRREEEFQREQQRGAQMAGVSMRNETGDGRDTITRVFRLEEARRRSEDRSAVEQHSYFLRQQKLMQRRNPHGYNIITGEPLRPIVVPPLPTSTTTISLPPVNNV
;
A
#
# COMPACT_ATOMS: atom_id res chain seq x y z
N MET A 1 -62.13 -31.84 -0.03
CA MET A 1 -61.84 -30.77 0.96
C MET A 1 -60.42 -30.28 0.69
N LEU A 2 -60.28 -29.03 0.26
CA LEU A 2 -59.01 -28.40 -0.10
C LEU A 2 -58.21 -28.07 1.17
N PHE A 3 -57.02 -28.65 1.31
CA PHE A 3 -56.03 -28.19 2.30
C PHE A 3 -55.08 -27.19 1.62
N GLY A 4 -54.89 -26.06 2.31
CA GLY A 4 -54.34 -24.82 1.79
C GLY A 4 -52.92 -24.91 1.28
N SER A 5 -52.74 -24.40 0.07
CA SER A 5 -51.50 -23.97 -0.53
C SER A 5 -51.01 -22.68 0.15
N GLU A 6 -50.24 -22.79 1.23
CA GLU A 6 -49.46 -21.66 1.73
C GLU A 6 -48.09 -21.65 1.03
N PRO A 7 -47.73 -20.58 0.29
CA PRO A 7 -46.35 -20.39 -0.17
C PRO A 7 -45.44 -20.13 1.03
N PRO A 8 -44.15 -20.53 0.99
CA PRO A 8 -43.23 -20.26 2.09
C PRO A 8 -43.14 -18.75 2.32
N LEU A 9 -43.38 -18.32 3.55
CA LEU A 9 -43.40 -16.94 4.02
C LEU A 9 -42.23 -16.12 3.44
N CYS A 10 -42.50 -15.33 2.40
CA CYS A 10 -41.56 -14.35 1.90
C CYS A 10 -41.54 -13.20 2.90
N LEU A 11 -40.57 -13.17 3.81
CA LEU A 11 -40.32 -12.01 4.65
C LEU A 11 -40.17 -10.77 3.74
N ARG A 12 -41.08 -9.80 3.88
CA ARG A 12 -40.99 -8.51 3.17
C ARG A 12 -39.62 -7.90 3.44
N ARG A 13 -38.92 -7.51 2.37
CA ARG A 13 -37.63 -6.81 2.48
C ARG A 13 -37.81 -5.53 3.29
N VAL A 14 -36.98 -5.36 4.32
CA VAL A 14 -36.85 -4.12 5.07
C VAL A 14 -36.47 -3.01 4.09
N GLY A 15 -37.26 -1.94 4.07
CA GLY A 15 -37.06 -0.81 3.15
C GLY A 15 -35.66 -0.22 3.28
N HIS A 16 -35.01 0.00 2.14
CA HIS A 16 -33.66 0.54 2.04
C HIS A 16 -33.58 1.97 2.61
N ARG A 17 -33.26 2.10 3.91
CA ARG A 17 -32.71 3.33 4.47
C ARG A 17 -31.25 3.09 4.85
N GLY A 18 -30.36 3.52 3.95
CA GLY A 18 -29.03 4.04 4.34
C GLY A 18 -28.00 3.06 4.91
N LEU A 19 -27.95 1.80 4.46
CA LEU A 19 -26.76 0.97 4.72
C LEU A 19 -25.59 1.53 3.91
N ARG A 20 -24.79 2.38 4.55
CA ARG A 20 -23.44 2.73 4.09
C ARG A 20 -22.70 1.40 3.87
N ARG A 21 -22.31 1.13 2.63
CA ARG A 21 -21.46 -0.01 2.27
C ARG A 21 -20.18 0.11 3.10
N HIS A 22 -20.06 -0.69 4.15
CA HIS A 22 -18.80 -0.80 4.87
C HIS A 22 -17.84 -1.56 3.96
N GLU A 23 -16.75 -0.91 3.59
CA GLU A 23 -15.68 -1.48 2.74
C GLU A 23 -15.08 -2.78 3.32
N ALA A 24 -15.38 -3.10 4.59
CA ALA A 24 -15.03 -4.34 5.27
C ALA A 24 -15.69 -5.59 4.66
N ASP A 25 -16.88 -5.49 4.06
CA ASP A 25 -17.56 -6.66 3.47
C ASP A 25 -16.95 -7.09 2.13
N VAL A 26 -16.23 -6.19 1.45
CA VAL A 26 -15.59 -6.49 0.16
C VAL A 26 -14.33 -7.36 0.34
N LEU A 27 -13.73 -7.38 1.54
CA LEU A 27 -12.46 -8.05 1.81
C LEU A 27 -12.59 -9.49 2.31
N GLN A 28 -13.78 -9.94 2.70
CA GLN A 28 -13.99 -11.30 3.25
C GLN A 28 -14.53 -12.32 2.22
N HIS A 29 -14.87 -11.87 1.02
CA HIS A 29 -15.47 -12.75 0.01
C HIS A 29 -14.44 -13.18 -1.05
N PRO A 30 -14.37 -14.48 -1.38
CA PRO A 30 -13.47 -14.96 -2.42
C PRO A 30 -13.85 -14.38 -3.80
N PRO A 31 -12.88 -14.20 -4.73
CA PRO A 31 -13.17 -13.70 -6.07
C PRO A 31 -14.14 -14.66 -6.79
N GLY A 32 -15.32 -14.16 -7.16
CA GLY A 32 -16.44 -14.94 -7.74
C GLY A 32 -17.60 -15.22 -6.79
N TYR A 33 -17.53 -14.78 -5.52
CA TYR A 33 -18.67 -14.85 -4.60
C TYR A 33 -19.77 -13.88 -5.03
N LEU A 34 -20.88 -14.42 -5.55
CA LEU A 34 -22.10 -13.66 -5.76
C LEU A 34 -22.86 -13.62 -4.43
N HIS A 35 -22.89 -12.44 -3.81
CA HIS A 35 -23.71 -12.23 -2.62
C HIS A 35 -25.16 -12.60 -2.95
N PRO A 36 -25.93 -13.25 -2.06
CA PRO A 36 -27.35 -13.58 -2.33
C PRO A 36 -28.22 -12.35 -2.62
N LEU A 37 -27.74 -11.14 -2.31
CA LEU A 37 -28.37 -9.87 -2.63
C LEU A 37 -28.00 -9.33 -4.03
N SER A 38 -26.97 -9.88 -4.69
CA SER A 38 -26.51 -9.53 -6.04
C SER A 38 -27.07 -10.42 -7.16
N LEU A 39 -28.00 -11.33 -6.85
CA LEU A 39 -28.77 -12.12 -7.84
C LEU A 39 -29.87 -11.28 -8.53
N LEU A 40 -29.56 -10.04 -8.90
CA LEU A 40 -30.31 -9.35 -9.94
C LEU A 40 -29.67 -9.76 -11.26
N PRO A 41 -30.44 -10.27 -12.24
CA PRO A 41 -29.87 -10.58 -13.55
C PRO A 41 -29.19 -9.31 -14.08
N PRO A 42 -28.05 -9.43 -14.79
CA PRO A 42 -27.47 -8.27 -15.46
C PRO A 42 -28.57 -7.66 -16.33
N THR A 43 -28.97 -6.43 -16.02
CA THR A 43 -29.85 -5.66 -16.89
C THR A 43 -29.04 -5.43 -18.16
N ASN A 44 -29.23 -6.30 -19.16
CA ASN A 44 -28.75 -6.05 -20.50
C ASN A 44 -29.24 -4.65 -20.89
N THR A 45 -28.29 -3.77 -21.22
CA THR A 45 -28.49 -2.36 -21.54
C THR A 45 -29.35 -2.11 -22.79
N ASN A 46 -29.82 -3.17 -23.45
CA ASN A 46 -30.67 -3.11 -24.64
C ASN A 46 -32.16 -3.34 -24.35
N THR A 47 -32.58 -3.39 -23.07
CA THR A 47 -33.98 -3.62 -22.72
C THR A 47 -34.68 -2.27 -22.50
N PRO A 48 -35.77 -1.96 -23.23
CA PRO A 48 -36.45 -0.68 -23.09
C PRO A 48 -37.00 -0.49 -21.66
N PRO A 49 -36.95 0.73 -21.11
CA PRO A 49 -37.43 1.02 -19.76
C PRO A 49 -38.93 0.74 -19.66
N GLY A 50 -39.31 -0.29 -18.90
CA GLY A 50 -40.72 -0.71 -18.70
C GLY A 50 -40.99 -2.20 -18.86
N SER A 51 -40.03 -2.97 -19.40
CA SER A 51 -40.15 -4.43 -19.49
C SER A 51 -39.79 -5.08 -18.16
N VAL A 52 -40.81 -5.51 -17.41
CA VAL A 52 -40.61 -6.36 -16.23
C VAL A 52 -40.09 -7.71 -16.74
N PRO A 53 -38.87 -8.14 -16.36
CA PRO A 53 -38.37 -9.44 -16.78
C PRO A 53 -39.33 -10.52 -16.24
N PRO A 54 -39.65 -11.53 -17.05
CA PRO A 54 -40.57 -12.57 -16.61
C PRO A 54 -40.05 -13.27 -15.35
N PRO A 55 -40.92 -13.62 -14.39
CA PRO A 55 -40.54 -14.13 -13.07
C PRO A 55 -39.73 -15.44 -13.11
N TYR A 56 -39.71 -16.13 -14.24
CA TYR A 56 -38.97 -17.37 -14.46
C TYR A 56 -37.46 -17.16 -14.71
N ALA A 57 -37.02 -15.98 -15.14
CA ALA A 57 -35.60 -15.71 -15.39
C ALA A 57 -34.76 -15.55 -14.10
N LEU A 58 -35.40 -15.23 -12.98
CA LEU A 58 -34.76 -15.09 -11.67
C LEU A 58 -34.40 -16.43 -11.02
N TYR A 59 -35.04 -17.53 -11.43
CA TYR A 59 -34.78 -18.87 -10.88
C TYR A 59 -33.62 -19.59 -11.55
N ALA A 60 -33.28 -19.26 -12.80
CA ALA A 60 -32.23 -19.95 -13.56
C ALA A 60 -30.80 -19.65 -13.06
N ALA A 61 -30.60 -18.59 -12.28
CA ALA A 61 -29.28 -18.15 -11.80
C ALA A 61 -28.96 -18.59 -10.37
N SER A 62 -29.87 -19.31 -9.70
CA SER A 62 -29.60 -19.82 -8.35
C SER A 62 -28.74 -21.09 -8.44
N PRO A 63 -27.56 -21.15 -7.79
CA PRO A 63 -26.74 -22.37 -7.73
C PRO A 63 -27.40 -23.51 -6.94
N LEU A 64 -28.61 -23.30 -6.40
CA LEU A 64 -29.45 -24.29 -5.73
C LEU A 64 -30.55 -24.84 -6.64
N CYS A 65 -30.71 -24.32 -7.86
CA CYS A 65 -31.71 -24.79 -8.81
C CYS A 65 -31.13 -25.91 -9.68
N ILE A 66 -31.45 -27.15 -9.32
CA ILE A 66 -31.24 -28.33 -10.17
C ILE A 66 -31.95 -28.06 -11.52
N SER A 67 -31.24 -28.24 -12.64
CA SER A 67 -31.84 -28.01 -13.97
C SER A 67 -33.08 -28.87 -14.16
N GLU A 68 -34.14 -28.33 -14.77
CA GLU A 68 -35.41 -29.06 -14.93
C GLU A 68 -35.24 -30.40 -15.67
N ALA A 69 -34.30 -30.46 -16.62
CA ALA A 69 -33.92 -31.69 -17.31
C ALA A 69 -33.36 -32.78 -16.38
N HIS A 70 -32.70 -32.39 -15.29
CA HIS A 70 -32.21 -33.30 -14.26
C HIS A 70 -33.28 -33.64 -13.23
N ARG A 71 -34.30 -32.81 -13.03
CA ARG A 71 -35.37 -33.07 -12.05
C ARG A 71 -36.37 -34.14 -12.51
N LEU A 72 -36.53 -34.29 -13.82
CA LEU A 72 -37.55 -35.14 -14.44
C LEU A 72 -36.98 -36.44 -15.03
N HIS A 73 -35.73 -36.80 -14.75
CA HIS A 73 -35.14 -38.01 -15.32
C HIS A 73 -35.75 -39.26 -14.66
N PRO A 74 -36.42 -40.16 -15.41
CA PRO A 74 -37.21 -41.26 -14.84
C PRO A 74 -36.37 -42.34 -14.14
N THR A 75 -35.04 -42.28 -14.24
CA THR A 75 -34.08 -43.20 -13.64
C THR A 75 -33.26 -42.57 -12.50
N LEU A 76 -33.52 -41.31 -12.14
CA LEU A 76 -32.81 -40.67 -11.04
C LEU A 76 -33.34 -41.19 -9.70
N THR A 77 -32.56 -42.08 -9.11
CA THR A 77 -32.69 -42.42 -7.71
C THR A 77 -32.06 -41.32 -6.86
N THR A 78 -32.65 -41.05 -5.69
CA THR A 78 -32.10 -40.10 -4.70
C THR A 78 -30.64 -40.40 -4.35
N ALA A 79 -30.24 -41.67 -4.38
CA ALA A 79 -28.85 -42.10 -4.19
C ALA A 79 -27.91 -41.59 -5.30
N ALA A 80 -28.36 -41.58 -6.56
CA ALA A 80 -27.57 -41.08 -7.69
C ALA A 80 -27.38 -39.56 -7.62
N GLU A 81 -28.39 -38.82 -7.16
CA GLU A 81 -28.29 -37.37 -6.93
C GLU A 81 -27.25 -37.02 -5.86
N LEU A 82 -27.27 -37.75 -4.75
CA LEU A 82 -26.28 -37.57 -3.67
C LEU A 82 -24.86 -37.91 -4.14
N GLN A 83 -24.70 -38.94 -4.97
CA GLN A 83 -23.39 -39.28 -5.55
C GLN A 83 -22.90 -38.18 -6.51
N HIS A 84 -23.77 -37.68 -7.38
CA HIS A 84 -23.44 -36.59 -8.30
C HIS A 84 -23.07 -35.31 -7.53
N ALA A 85 -23.83 -34.93 -6.50
CA ALA A 85 -23.51 -33.78 -5.65
C ALA A 85 -22.13 -33.90 -4.99
N ARG A 86 -21.80 -35.08 -4.43
CA ARG A 86 -20.47 -35.36 -3.86
C ARG A 86 -19.35 -35.24 -4.89
N GLN A 87 -19.58 -35.72 -6.12
CA GLN A 87 -18.59 -35.62 -7.21
C GLN A 87 -18.37 -34.17 -7.63
N VAL A 88 -19.45 -33.39 -7.80
CA VAL A 88 -19.36 -31.97 -8.14
C VAL A 88 -18.62 -31.20 -7.06
N GLU A 89 -18.95 -31.42 -5.78
CA GLU A 89 -18.22 -30.81 -4.67
C GLU A 89 -16.74 -31.21 -4.65
N ALA A 90 -16.44 -32.50 -4.85
CA ALA A 90 -15.06 -32.98 -4.89
C ALA A 90 -14.26 -32.31 -6.02
N GLN A 91 -14.85 -32.22 -7.22
CA GLN A 91 -14.24 -31.53 -8.36
C GLN A 91 -14.02 -30.04 -8.08
N GLN A 92 -14.98 -29.36 -7.45
CA GLN A 92 -14.84 -27.96 -7.06
C GLN A 92 -13.71 -27.77 -6.05
N ARG A 93 -13.64 -28.61 -5.01
CA ARG A 93 -12.56 -28.59 -4.01
C ARG A 93 -11.19 -28.85 -4.64
N GLN A 94 -11.11 -29.78 -5.59
CA GLN A 94 -9.89 -30.06 -6.33
C GLN A 94 -9.45 -28.85 -7.17
N ARG A 95 -10.35 -28.26 -7.95
CA ARG A 95 -10.06 -27.05 -8.73
C ARG A 95 -9.59 -25.90 -7.86
N TRP A 96 -10.23 -25.69 -6.71
CA TRP A 96 -9.81 -24.65 -5.75
C TRP A 96 -8.40 -24.91 -5.20
N THR A 97 -8.12 -26.16 -4.81
CA THR A 97 -6.82 -26.55 -4.29
C THR A 97 -5.72 -26.39 -5.34
N GLN A 98 -5.99 -26.79 -6.58
CA GLN A 98 -5.07 -26.61 -7.71
C GLN A 98 -4.81 -25.13 -7.99
N ALA A 99 -5.86 -24.30 -8.09
CA ALA A 99 -5.71 -22.86 -8.30
C ALA A 99 -4.88 -22.19 -7.18
N ARG A 100 -5.09 -22.60 -5.92
CA ARG A 100 -4.31 -22.09 -4.78
C ARG A 100 -2.84 -22.51 -4.88
N ARG A 101 -2.55 -23.75 -5.28
CA ARG A 101 -1.18 -24.24 -5.51
C ARG A 101 -0.49 -23.47 -6.64
N HIS A 102 -1.17 -23.25 -7.75
CA HIS A 102 -0.64 -22.44 -8.86
C HIS A 102 -0.28 -21.02 -8.41
N ARG A 103 -1.22 -20.30 -7.77
CA ARG A 103 -0.96 -18.95 -7.24
C ARG A 103 0.20 -18.90 -6.23
N HIS A 104 0.44 -19.97 -5.50
CA HIS A 104 1.58 -20.05 -4.61
C HIS A 104 2.89 -20.21 -5.39
N LYS A 105 2.93 -21.15 -6.34
CA LYS A 105 4.08 -21.35 -7.24
C LYS A 105 4.42 -20.07 -8.00
N ASP A 106 3.43 -19.39 -8.56
CA ASP A 106 3.64 -18.15 -9.31
C ASP A 106 4.23 -17.04 -8.44
N ARG A 107 3.75 -16.92 -7.18
CA ARG A 107 4.31 -15.95 -6.23
C ARG A 107 5.75 -16.28 -5.84
N VAL A 108 6.07 -17.55 -5.63
CA VAL A 108 7.44 -17.98 -5.32
C VAL A 108 8.37 -17.68 -6.50
N ALA A 109 7.98 -18.06 -7.72
CA ALA A 109 8.76 -17.78 -8.93
C ALA A 109 8.97 -16.26 -9.16
N GLN A 110 7.94 -15.44 -8.89
CA GLN A 110 8.07 -13.98 -8.95
C GLN A 110 9.06 -13.43 -7.90
N LEU A 111 9.05 -13.98 -6.69
CA LEU A 111 9.98 -13.57 -5.63
C LEU A 111 11.42 -13.97 -5.97
N GLU A 112 11.64 -15.16 -6.51
CA GLU A 112 12.94 -15.63 -6.97
C GLU A 112 13.49 -14.71 -8.06
N LYS A 113 12.67 -14.40 -9.08
CA LYS A 113 13.05 -13.46 -10.14
C LYS A 113 13.42 -12.08 -9.60
N ARG A 114 12.66 -11.54 -8.64
CA ARG A 114 12.98 -10.24 -8.01
C ARG A 114 14.32 -10.27 -7.27
N ARG A 115 14.61 -11.35 -6.53
CA ARG A 115 15.88 -11.51 -5.82
C ARG A 115 17.06 -11.59 -6.79
N GLU A 116 16.89 -12.30 -7.90
CA GLU A 116 17.92 -12.38 -8.95
C GLU A 116 18.17 -11.00 -9.59
N GLU A 117 17.10 -10.25 -9.90
CA GLU A 117 17.21 -8.89 -10.44
C GLU A 117 17.90 -7.93 -9.45
N GLU A 118 17.55 -7.98 -8.16
CA GLU A 118 18.19 -7.18 -7.10
C GLU A 118 19.66 -7.54 -6.95
N PHE A 119 19.99 -8.83 -6.92
CA PHE A 119 21.36 -9.31 -6.85
C PHE A 119 22.20 -8.84 -8.04
N GLN A 120 21.64 -8.89 -9.26
CA GLN A 120 22.30 -8.37 -10.45
C GLN A 120 22.52 -6.85 -10.37
N ARG A 121 21.53 -6.09 -9.86
CA ARG A 121 21.70 -4.64 -9.63
C ARG A 121 22.78 -4.34 -8.61
N GLU A 122 22.85 -5.10 -7.53
CA GLU A 122 23.91 -4.96 -6.52
C GLU A 122 25.27 -5.30 -7.09
N GLN A 123 25.39 -6.36 -7.90
CA GLN A 123 26.63 -6.67 -8.62
C GLN A 123 27.04 -5.56 -9.57
N GLN A 124 26.11 -5.01 -10.36
CA GLN A 124 26.38 -3.89 -11.25
C GLN A 124 26.80 -2.64 -10.48
N ARG A 125 26.10 -2.30 -9.39
CA ARG A 125 26.46 -1.19 -8.49
C ARG A 125 27.82 -1.43 -7.85
N GLY A 126 28.10 -2.64 -7.39
CA GLY A 126 29.37 -3.07 -6.84
C GLY A 126 30.49 -2.93 -7.87
N ALA A 127 30.27 -3.35 -9.11
CA ALA A 127 31.23 -3.20 -10.21
C ALA A 127 31.46 -1.73 -10.59
N GLN A 128 30.43 -0.90 -10.60
CA GLN A 128 30.56 0.54 -10.81
C GLN A 128 31.33 1.23 -9.68
N MET A 129 31.18 0.75 -8.44
CA MET A 129 31.94 1.27 -7.28
C MET A 129 33.34 0.64 -7.17
N ALA A 130 33.55 -0.56 -7.69
CA ALA A 130 34.83 -1.26 -7.73
C ALA A 130 35.76 -0.54 -8.71
N GLY A 131 36.71 0.23 -8.16
CA GLY A 131 37.59 1.10 -8.93
C GLY A 131 37.26 2.58 -8.77
N VAL A 132 36.00 2.93 -8.49
CA VAL A 132 35.62 4.23 -7.91
C VAL A 132 35.72 4.12 -6.39
N SER A 133 36.78 3.49 -5.89
CA SER A 133 37.11 3.59 -4.47
C SER A 133 37.33 5.07 -4.22
N MET A 134 36.30 5.77 -3.76
CA MET A 134 36.49 6.75 -2.74
C MET A 134 37.19 5.97 -1.63
N ARG A 135 38.53 5.95 -1.70
CA ARG A 135 39.36 5.86 -0.51
C ARG A 135 38.59 6.66 0.52
N ASN A 136 38.18 6.02 1.62
CA ASN A 136 37.62 6.70 2.79
C ASN A 136 38.27 8.07 2.80
N GLU A 137 37.47 9.12 2.53
CA GLU A 137 38.01 10.47 2.45
C GLU A 137 38.96 10.61 3.61
N THR A 138 40.16 11.13 3.38
CA THR A 138 41.13 11.41 4.45
C THR A 138 40.38 12.14 5.56
N GLY A 139 39.99 11.42 6.61
CA GLY A 139 38.81 11.82 7.39
C GLY A 139 39.05 13.17 8.04
N ASP A 140 38.28 14.20 7.68
CA ASP A 140 38.28 15.59 8.17
C ASP A 140 39.64 16.25 8.53
N GLY A 141 40.79 15.64 8.24
CA GLY A 141 42.10 15.93 8.85
C GLY A 141 42.15 15.78 10.38
N ARG A 142 41.14 15.17 11.01
CA ARG A 142 41.02 15.05 12.47
C ARG A 142 41.63 13.76 12.96
N ASP A 143 42.52 13.86 13.94
CA ASP A 143 42.99 12.69 14.67
C ASP A 143 41.85 12.10 15.51
N THR A 144 41.52 10.82 15.29
CA THR A 144 40.40 10.15 15.94
C THR A 144 40.64 9.94 17.44
N ILE A 145 41.90 9.89 17.88
CA ILE A 145 42.26 9.68 19.29
C ILE A 145 42.27 11.01 20.04
N THR A 146 43.06 11.99 19.57
CA THR A 146 43.22 13.28 20.25
C THR A 146 42.11 14.27 19.94
N ARG A 147 41.31 14.01 18.90
CA ARG A 147 40.25 14.90 18.39
C ARG A 147 40.75 16.25 17.89
N VAL A 148 42.06 16.41 17.71
CA VAL A 148 42.71 17.62 17.18
C VAL A 148 42.86 17.52 15.66
N PHE A 149 42.75 18.65 14.97
CA PHE A 149 43.00 18.72 13.53
C PHE A 149 44.50 18.86 13.26
N ARG A 150 45.04 18.07 12.33
CA ARG A 150 46.46 18.14 11.97
C ARG A 150 46.83 19.39 11.17
N LEU A 151 45.88 19.92 10.39
CA LEU A 151 46.06 21.10 9.54
C LEU A 151 45.07 22.19 9.98
N GLU A 152 45.55 23.44 10.00
CA GLU A 152 44.69 24.59 10.32
C GLU A 152 43.56 24.79 9.31
N GLU A 153 43.82 24.52 8.03
CA GLU A 153 42.80 24.60 6.98
C GLU A 153 41.65 23.61 7.23
N ALA A 154 41.99 22.39 7.69
CA ALA A 154 41.00 21.37 8.01
C ALA A 154 40.14 21.79 9.22
N ARG A 155 40.77 22.41 10.22
CA ARG A 155 40.07 23.00 11.36
C ARG A 155 39.10 24.09 10.92
N ARG A 156 39.55 25.07 10.12
CA ARG A 156 38.71 26.17 9.61
C ARG A 156 37.51 25.64 8.82
N ARG A 157 37.74 24.69 7.91
CA ARG A 157 36.65 24.05 7.15
C ARG A 157 35.64 23.36 8.06
N SER A 158 36.10 22.69 9.12
CA SER A 158 35.21 22.05 10.08
C SER A 158 34.41 23.07 10.90
N GLU A 159 35.04 24.17 11.31
CA GLU A 159 34.38 25.27 12.03
C GLU A 159 33.33 25.94 11.13
N ASP A 160 33.65 26.21 9.86
CA ASP A 160 32.73 26.76 8.86
C ASP A 160 31.54 25.83 8.64
N ARG A 161 31.77 24.53 8.43
CA ARG A 161 30.69 23.52 8.31
C ARG A 161 29.81 23.52 9.55
N SER A 162 30.40 23.52 10.74
CA SER A 162 29.65 23.55 12.01
C SER A 162 28.82 24.82 12.15
N ALA A 163 29.36 25.98 11.76
CA ALA A 163 28.64 27.25 11.78
C ALA A 163 27.45 27.25 10.79
N VAL A 164 27.63 26.71 9.58
CA VAL A 164 26.54 26.55 8.61
C VAL A 164 25.44 25.64 9.17
N GLU A 165 25.82 24.50 9.76
CA GLU A 165 24.89 23.55 10.35
C GLU A 165 24.10 24.18 11.51
N GLN A 166 24.78 24.92 12.40
CA GLN A 166 24.13 25.64 13.50
C GLN A 166 23.15 26.68 12.98
N HIS A 167 23.54 27.51 12.01
CA HIS A 167 22.64 28.48 11.38
C HIS A 167 21.39 27.78 10.80
N SER A 168 21.57 26.71 10.04
CA SER A 168 20.47 25.93 9.47
C SER A 168 19.55 25.31 10.54
N TYR A 169 20.13 24.85 11.65
CA TYR A 169 19.39 24.30 12.78
C TYR A 169 18.50 25.35 13.44
N PHE A 170 19.06 26.51 13.80
CA PHE A 170 18.30 27.58 14.46
C PHE A 170 17.24 28.19 13.54
N LEU A 171 17.50 28.33 12.24
CA LEU A 171 16.48 28.72 11.27
C LEU A 171 15.30 27.74 11.24
N ARG A 172 15.58 26.43 11.29
CA ARG A 172 14.53 25.41 11.33
C ARG A 172 13.72 25.51 12.61
N GLN A 173 14.38 25.69 13.75
CA GLN A 173 13.68 25.87 15.03
C GLN A 173 12.79 27.11 15.01
N GLN A 174 13.28 28.24 14.48
CA GLN A 174 12.50 29.47 14.35
C GLN A 174 11.23 29.26 13.52
N LYS A 175 11.36 28.61 12.35
CA LYS A 175 10.20 28.26 11.49
C LYS A 175 9.20 27.35 12.19
N LEU A 176 9.68 26.35 12.93
CA LEU A 176 8.81 25.45 13.71
C LEU A 176 8.08 26.19 14.82
N MET A 177 8.77 27.12 15.50
CA MET A 177 8.18 27.90 16.58
C MET A 177 7.07 28.82 16.07
N GLN A 178 7.29 29.50 14.93
CA GLN A 178 6.28 30.33 14.26
C GLN A 178 5.06 29.52 13.81
N ARG A 179 5.28 28.30 13.29
CA ARG A 179 4.17 27.42 12.84
C ARG A 179 3.35 26.87 13.99
N ARG A 180 4.00 26.49 15.10
CA ARG A 180 3.33 25.86 16.24
C ARG A 180 2.56 26.88 17.08
N ASN A 181 3.09 28.10 17.21
CA ASN A 181 2.55 29.12 18.11
C ASN A 181 2.26 30.42 17.33
N PRO A 182 1.17 30.50 16.55
CA PRO A 182 0.85 31.67 15.75
C PRO A 182 0.57 32.92 16.61
N HIS A 183 0.14 32.73 17.86
CA HIS A 183 -0.18 33.82 18.77
C HIS A 183 1.08 34.48 19.39
N GLY A 184 2.25 33.83 19.38
CA GLY A 184 3.49 34.40 19.91
C GLY A 184 3.65 34.41 21.44
N TYR A 185 2.68 33.89 22.19
CA TYR A 185 2.69 33.82 23.65
C TYR A 185 2.65 32.37 24.16
N ASN A 186 3.18 32.14 25.36
CA ASN A 186 3.04 30.87 26.06
C ASN A 186 1.61 30.74 26.60
N ILE A 187 0.90 29.66 26.25
CA ILE A 187 -0.50 29.44 26.63
C ILE A 187 -0.67 29.29 28.15
N ILE A 188 0.36 28.83 28.85
CA ILE A 188 0.29 28.57 30.29
C ILE A 188 0.56 29.84 31.10
N THR A 189 1.59 30.61 30.72
CA THR A 189 2.05 31.77 31.52
C THR A 189 1.57 33.10 30.96
N GLY A 190 1.11 33.16 29.71
CA GLY A 190 0.75 34.41 29.01
C GLY A 190 1.96 35.26 28.58
N GLU A 191 3.17 34.86 28.95
CA GLU A 191 4.40 35.59 28.61
C GLU A 191 4.76 35.45 27.12
N PRO A 192 5.43 36.46 26.52
CA PRO A 192 5.92 36.36 25.16
C PRO A 192 6.94 35.23 25.03
N LEU A 193 6.86 34.48 23.93
CA LEU A 193 7.81 33.40 23.66
C LEU A 193 9.21 33.98 23.42
N ARG A 194 10.22 33.33 24.01
CA ARG A 194 11.62 33.75 23.84
C ARG A 194 12.01 33.68 22.36
N PRO A 195 12.48 34.79 21.76
CA PRO A 195 12.89 34.78 20.37
C PRO A 195 14.12 33.89 20.20
N ILE A 196 14.08 33.01 19.19
CA ILE A 196 15.22 32.19 18.82
C ILE A 196 16.18 33.08 18.04
N VAL A 197 17.36 33.35 18.63
CA VAL A 197 18.44 34.09 17.98
C VAL A 197 19.15 33.13 17.02
N VAL A 198 19.09 33.43 15.73
CA VAL A 198 19.77 32.66 14.68
C VAL A 198 21.19 33.22 14.56
N PRO A 199 22.24 32.40 14.71
CA PRO A 199 23.62 32.86 14.52
C PRO A 199 23.83 33.27 13.06
N PRO A 200 24.69 34.24 12.75
CA PRO A 200 24.93 34.68 11.36
C PRO A 200 25.53 33.56 10.51
N LEU A 201 25.22 33.57 9.21
CA LEU A 201 25.86 32.65 8.25
C LEU A 201 27.35 33.02 8.11
N PRO A 202 28.28 32.05 8.16
CA PRO A 202 29.69 32.35 7.96
C PRO A 202 29.90 32.90 6.54
N THR A 203 30.42 34.12 6.43
CA THR A 203 30.81 34.70 5.15
C THR A 203 32.16 34.13 4.76
N SER A 204 32.23 33.46 3.61
CA SER A 204 33.45 32.84 3.07
C SER A 204 34.48 33.90 2.62
N THR A 205 35.03 34.69 3.53
CA THR A 205 36.14 35.60 3.25
C THR A 205 37.45 34.82 3.32
N THR A 206 37.66 33.92 2.36
CA THR A 206 39.00 33.40 2.07
C THR A 206 39.36 33.82 0.65
N THR A 207 39.56 35.13 0.47
CA THR A 207 40.33 35.65 -0.65
C THR A 207 41.77 35.27 -0.37
N ILE A 208 42.24 34.17 -0.96
CA ILE A 208 43.64 33.81 -0.99
C ILE A 208 44.35 34.92 -1.76
N SER A 209 44.91 35.88 -1.02
CA SER A 209 45.89 36.83 -1.55
C SER A 209 47.12 36.01 -1.93
N LEU A 210 47.19 35.61 -3.19
CA LEU A 210 48.40 35.05 -3.77
C LEU A 210 49.52 36.07 -3.59
N PRO A 211 50.69 35.70 -3.04
CA PRO A 211 51.82 36.60 -3.00
C PRO A 211 52.21 36.97 -4.44
N PRO A 212 52.61 38.23 -4.71
CA PRO A 212 53.07 38.62 -6.03
C PRO A 212 54.27 37.75 -6.40
N VAL A 213 54.16 37.04 -7.52
CA VAL A 213 55.26 36.32 -8.13
C VAL A 213 56.26 37.36 -8.61
N ASN A 214 57.32 37.59 -7.84
CA ASN A 214 58.47 38.35 -8.29
C ASN A 214 59.19 37.48 -9.33
N ASN A 215 58.95 37.77 -10.61
CA ASN A 215 59.80 37.30 -11.69
C ASN A 215 61.16 38.00 -11.57
N VAL A 216 62.20 37.22 -11.27
CA VAL A 216 63.61 37.60 -11.44
C VAL A 216 64.15 36.87 -12.66
#